data_AF-A0A6P0T4U6-F1
#
_entry.id   AF-A0A6P0T4U6-F1
#
_cell.length_a   1.000
_cell.length_b   1.000
_cell.length_c   1.000
_cell.angle_alpha   90.00
_cell.angle_beta   90.00
_cell.angle_gamma   90.00
#
_symmetry.space_group_name_H-M   'P 1'
#
loop_
_entity.id
_entity.type
_entity.pdbx_description
1 polymer ?
#
loop_
_entity_poly.entity_id
_entity_poly.type
_entity_poly.pdbx_seq_one_letter_code
_entity_poly.pdbx_strand_id
1 'polypeptide(L)'
;MNKQQLVSLYDAQDIAKLWQEARNKAVIHHPQYGWISPNAYRAKYAGKPCPLCGQKMVHGQDIHSTLSRREAIRRGYGYNVNGETQLNQTGDRYFHPHYVSLDHKLNKARFPDKMFDPDNLQVMCWKCNNLKGDNNAYELQHTFDYIDDLAHEGLKRYTPL
;
A
#
# COMPACT_ATOMS: atom_id res chain seq x y z
N MET A 1 34.87 7.25 -4.99
CA MET A 1 33.51 7.76 -4.69
C MET A 1 32.99 6.98 -3.49
N ASN A 2 32.84 7.61 -2.33
CA ASN A 2 32.46 6.92 -1.09
C ASN A 2 30.95 6.66 -1.10
N LYS A 3 30.49 5.46 -0.73
CA LYS A 3 29.05 5.07 -0.64
C LYS A 3 28.21 6.08 0.15
N GLN A 4 28.81 6.82 1.08
CA GLN A 4 28.16 7.88 1.86
C GLN A 4 27.81 9.15 1.06
N GLN A 5 28.40 9.37 -0.12
CA GLN A 5 28.10 10.53 -0.97
C GLN A 5 26.87 10.30 -1.87
N LEU A 6 26.31 9.09 -1.89
CA LEU A 6 25.06 8.74 -2.58
C LEU A 6 23.84 8.80 -1.64
N VAL A 7 23.98 9.44 -0.47
CA VAL A 7 22.92 9.57 0.52
C VAL A 7 21.94 10.67 0.09
N SER A 8 20.90 10.20 -0.61
CA SER A 8 19.55 10.76 -0.80
C SER A 8 19.38 12.14 -1.44
N LEU A 9 18.62 12.17 -2.54
CA LEU A 9 18.06 13.39 -3.16
C LEU A 9 17.11 14.17 -2.22
N TYR A 10 16.60 13.56 -1.15
CA TYR A 10 15.63 14.14 -0.22
C TYR A 10 15.86 13.67 1.23
N ASP A 11 15.74 14.58 2.19
CA ASP A 11 15.76 14.27 3.62
C ASP A 11 14.43 13.66 4.09
N ALA A 12 14.49 12.66 4.96
CA ALA A 12 13.31 11.93 5.43
C ALA A 12 12.34 12.81 6.24
N GLN A 13 12.83 13.80 6.99
CA GLN A 13 12.01 14.74 7.76
C GLN A 13 11.27 15.70 6.81
N ASP A 14 11.94 16.19 5.77
CA ASP A 14 11.33 17.04 4.75
C ASP A 14 10.21 16.31 3.99
N ILE A 15 10.48 15.06 3.61
CA ILE A 15 9.49 14.18 3.00
C ILE A 15 8.27 14.04 3.92
N ALA A 16 8.49 13.73 5.20
CA ALA A 16 7.42 13.56 6.16
C ALA A 16 6.60 14.85 6.33
N LYS A 17 7.26 16.01 6.42
CA LYS A 17 6.63 17.32 6.52
C LYS A 17 5.74 17.60 5.31
N LEU A 18 6.26 17.42 4.09
CA LEU A 18 5.49 17.63 2.85
C LEU A 18 4.25 16.72 2.80
N TRP A 19 4.39 15.44 3.16
CA TRP A 19 3.26 14.53 3.24
C TRP A 19 2.22 14.95 4.29
N GLN A 20 2.65 15.43 5.45
CA GLN A 20 1.75 15.91 6.49
C GLN A 20 1.00 17.16 6.07
N GLU A 21 1.67 18.10 5.39
CA GLU A 21 1.04 19.31 4.86
C GLU A 21 0.06 19.01 3.72
N ALA A 22 0.37 18.02 2.87
CA ALA A 22 -0.45 17.65 1.71
C ALA A 22 -1.64 16.75 2.06
N ARG A 23 -1.64 16.05 3.20
CA ARG A 23 -2.62 14.99 3.52
C ARG A 23 -4.09 15.39 3.40
N ASN A 24 -4.40 16.67 3.62
CA ASN A 24 -5.75 17.24 3.53
C ASN A 24 -5.95 18.20 2.34
N LYS A 25 -4.90 18.49 1.56
CA LYS A 25 -5.00 19.36 0.37
C LYS A 25 -5.54 18.55 -0.81
N ALA A 26 -6.42 19.14 -1.62
CA ALA A 26 -7.00 18.49 -2.79
C ALA A 26 -5.99 18.45 -3.95
N VAL A 27 -5.06 17.49 -3.90
CA VAL A 27 -3.92 17.39 -4.83
C VAL A 27 -4.02 16.21 -5.79
N ILE A 28 -4.98 15.31 -5.61
CA ILE A 28 -5.14 14.12 -6.45
C ILE A 28 -6.33 14.33 -7.38
N HIS A 29 -6.13 14.22 -8.70
CA HIS A 29 -7.22 14.33 -9.67
C HIS A 29 -7.88 12.97 -9.93
N HIS A 30 -8.96 12.68 -9.22
CA HIS A 30 -9.67 11.41 -9.33
C HIS A 30 -10.77 11.46 -10.41
N PRO A 31 -10.87 10.47 -11.32
CA PRO A 31 -11.79 10.52 -12.47
C PRO A 31 -13.27 10.66 -12.07
N GLN A 32 -13.67 10.08 -10.94
CA GLN A 32 -15.07 10.14 -10.45
C GLN A 32 -15.34 11.24 -9.42
N TYR A 33 -14.31 11.77 -8.76
CA TYR A 33 -14.49 12.65 -7.59
C TYR A 33 -13.83 14.02 -7.75
N GLY A 34 -13.23 14.29 -8.91
CA GLY A 34 -12.43 15.50 -9.14
C GLY A 34 -11.21 15.56 -8.23
N TRP A 35 -10.82 16.78 -7.85
CA TRP A 35 -9.71 17.01 -6.94
C TRP A 35 -10.04 16.57 -5.52
N ILE A 36 -9.31 15.57 -5.01
CA ILE A 36 -9.47 15.02 -3.67
C ILE A 36 -8.15 15.03 -2.91
N SER A 37 -8.25 15.04 -1.59
CA SER A 37 -7.06 14.91 -0.73
C SER A 37 -6.64 13.46 -0.53
N PRO A 38 -5.37 13.19 -0.18
CA PRO A 38 -4.91 11.86 0.20
C PRO A 38 -5.79 11.22 1.28
N ASN A 39 -6.22 11.97 2.30
CA ASN A 39 -7.10 11.44 3.34
C ASN A 39 -8.51 11.15 2.81
N ALA A 40 -9.08 12.01 1.98
CA ALA A 40 -10.36 11.75 1.33
C ALA A 40 -10.28 10.50 0.42
N TYR A 41 -9.16 10.30 -0.28
CA TYR A 41 -8.92 9.13 -1.11
C TYR A 41 -8.92 7.85 -0.28
N ARG A 42 -8.18 7.83 0.84
CA ARG A 42 -8.18 6.67 1.76
C ARG A 42 -9.59 6.38 2.32
N ALA A 43 -10.31 7.42 2.75
CA ALA A 43 -11.65 7.27 3.30
C ALA A 43 -12.65 6.71 2.28
N LYS A 44 -12.59 7.15 1.01
CA LYS A 44 -13.46 6.66 -0.08
C LYS A 44 -13.25 5.19 -0.45
N TYR A 45 -12.10 4.62 -0.07
CA TYR A 45 -11.75 3.22 -0.31
C TYR A 45 -11.86 2.36 0.95
N ALA A 46 -12.28 2.94 2.07
CA ALA A 46 -12.72 2.17 3.23
C ALA A 46 -13.89 1.26 2.85
N GLY A 47 -13.79 -0.02 3.22
CA GLY A 47 -14.79 -1.03 2.91
C GLY A 47 -14.76 -1.56 1.48
N LYS A 48 -13.91 -1.03 0.59
CA LYS A 48 -13.71 -1.55 -0.77
C LYS A 48 -12.65 -2.66 -0.78
N PRO A 49 -12.72 -3.63 -1.72
CA PRO A 49 -11.68 -4.64 -1.86
C PRO A 49 -10.35 -4.00 -2.31
N CYS A 50 -9.25 -4.51 -1.77
CA CYS A 50 -7.90 -4.19 -2.24
C CYS A 50 -7.75 -4.64 -3.71
N PRO A 51 -7.23 -3.81 -4.62
CA PRO A 51 -7.09 -4.18 -6.02
C PRO A 51 -6.11 -5.34 -6.26
N LEU A 52 -5.29 -5.71 -5.27
CA LEU A 52 -4.27 -6.76 -5.40
C LEU A 52 -4.69 -8.06 -4.73
N CYS A 53 -5.05 -8.02 -3.44
CA CYS A 53 -5.41 -9.24 -2.70
C CYS A 53 -6.91 -9.48 -2.54
N GLY A 54 -7.78 -8.61 -3.07
CA GLY A 54 -9.24 -8.71 -2.97
C GLY A 54 -9.82 -8.50 -1.56
N GLN A 55 -8.98 -8.43 -0.52
CA GLN A 55 -9.43 -8.30 0.86
C GLN A 55 -10.04 -6.92 1.12
N LYS A 56 -11.11 -6.89 1.92
CA LYS A 56 -11.80 -5.65 2.30
C LYS A 56 -10.86 -4.72 3.07
N MET A 57 -10.65 -3.52 2.54
CA MET A 57 -9.79 -2.54 3.17
C MET A 57 -10.51 -1.81 4.31
N VAL A 58 -9.76 -1.40 5.32
CA VAL A 58 -10.28 -0.71 6.51
C VAL A 58 -9.61 0.64 6.73
N HIS A 59 -10.34 1.59 7.31
CA HIS A 59 -9.85 2.94 7.60
C HIS A 59 -10.48 3.44 8.90
N GLY A 60 -9.80 4.35 9.59
CA GLY A 60 -10.21 4.85 10.91
C GLY A 60 -9.30 4.33 12.01
N GLN A 61 -8.56 5.24 12.64
CA GLN A 61 -7.49 4.89 13.58
C GLN A 61 -8.03 4.33 14.90
N ASP A 62 -9.20 4.76 15.36
CA ASP A 62 -9.74 4.39 16.67
C ASP A 62 -10.00 2.89 16.80
N ILE A 63 -10.37 2.24 15.69
CA ILE A 63 -10.72 0.81 15.65
C ILE A 63 -9.58 0.00 15.02
N HIS A 64 -9.02 0.48 13.91
CA HIS A 64 -8.10 -0.30 13.07
C HIS A 64 -6.62 0.03 13.32
N SER A 65 -6.31 0.68 14.43
CA SER A 65 -4.95 0.89 14.90
C SER A 65 -4.82 0.74 16.41
N THR A 66 -3.59 0.61 16.92
CA THR A 66 -3.29 0.57 18.36
C THR A 66 -1.86 1.03 18.60
N LEU A 67 -1.58 1.61 19.77
CA LEU A 67 -0.23 1.99 20.20
C LEU A 67 0.53 0.81 20.85
N SER A 68 -0.15 -0.29 21.14
CA SER A 68 0.44 -1.45 21.83
C SER A 68 0.72 -2.58 20.85
N ARG A 69 1.99 -2.98 20.74
CA ARG A 69 2.40 -4.16 19.96
C ARG A 69 1.69 -5.43 20.43
N ARG A 70 1.56 -5.60 21.75
CA ARG A 70 0.84 -6.75 22.36
C ARG A 70 -0.61 -6.78 21.93
N GLU A 71 -1.26 -5.62 21.90
CA GLU A 71 -2.64 -5.51 21.43
C GLU A 71 -2.76 -5.78 19.93
N ALA A 72 -1.82 -5.30 19.11
CA ALA A 72 -1.80 -5.58 17.68
C ALA A 72 -1.70 -7.09 17.39
N ILE A 73 -0.85 -7.79 18.15
CA ILE A 73 -0.72 -9.25 18.07
C ILE A 73 -2.04 -9.93 18.50
N ARG A 74 -2.63 -9.51 19.64
CA ARG A 74 -3.91 -10.06 20.12
C ARG A 74 -5.04 -9.88 19.11
N ARG A 75 -5.08 -8.75 18.40
CA ARG A 75 -6.05 -8.46 17.34
C ARG A 75 -5.76 -9.17 16.01
N GLY A 76 -4.67 -9.93 15.91
CA GLY A 76 -4.31 -10.66 14.69
C GLY A 76 -3.81 -9.76 13.56
N TYR A 77 -3.15 -8.64 13.86
CA TYR A 77 -2.63 -7.74 12.82
C TYR A 77 -1.41 -8.33 12.07
N GLY A 78 -0.87 -9.44 12.56
CA GLY A 78 0.29 -10.12 11.99
C GLY A 78 -0.03 -10.79 10.65
N TYR A 79 0.91 -10.72 9.71
CA TYR A 79 0.85 -11.48 8.46
C TYR A 79 2.24 -11.97 8.09
N ASN A 80 2.33 -13.13 7.44
CA ASN A 80 3.60 -13.74 7.09
C ASN A 80 4.13 -13.21 5.75
N VAL A 81 5.42 -12.90 5.71
CA VAL A 81 6.20 -12.55 4.52
C VAL A 81 7.49 -13.35 4.59
N ASN A 82 7.73 -14.24 3.61
CA ASN A 82 8.95 -15.05 3.54
C ASN A 82 9.28 -15.84 4.83
N GLY A 83 8.26 -16.33 5.54
CA GLY A 83 8.40 -17.08 6.79
C GLY A 83 8.50 -16.22 8.06
N GLU A 84 8.53 -14.89 7.93
CA GLU A 84 8.56 -13.96 9.06
C GLU A 84 7.19 -13.29 9.26
N THR A 85 6.73 -13.22 10.51
CA THR A 85 5.51 -12.47 10.85
C THR A 85 5.81 -10.98 10.93
N GLN A 86 5.18 -10.21 10.05
CA GLN A 86 5.26 -8.75 10.02
C GLN A 86 4.02 -8.10 10.65
N LEU A 87 4.22 -6.89 11.17
CA LEU A 87 3.16 -6.00 11.65
C LEU A 87 3.30 -4.66 10.94
N ASN A 88 2.20 -4.09 10.46
CA ASN A 88 2.22 -2.74 9.91
C ASN A 88 2.43 -1.73 11.02
N GLN A 89 3.51 -0.97 10.96
CA GLN A 89 3.86 0.05 11.95
C GLN A 89 4.26 1.36 11.26
N THR A 90 3.88 2.48 11.86
CA THR A 90 4.39 3.81 11.54
C THR A 90 4.50 4.60 12.82
N GLY A 91 5.70 5.10 13.14
CA GLY A 91 5.98 5.65 14.45
C GLY A 91 5.72 4.62 15.55
N ASP A 92 4.93 5.01 16.55
CA ASP A 92 4.52 4.21 17.71
C ASP A 92 3.21 3.43 17.49
N ARG A 93 2.62 3.51 16.28
CA ARG A 93 1.29 2.98 16.00
C ARG A 93 1.32 1.78 15.07
N TYR A 94 0.56 0.76 15.43
CA TYR A 94 0.32 -0.46 14.68
C TYR A 94 -1.02 -0.43 13.98
N PHE A 95 -1.09 -0.94 12.75
CA PHE A 95 -2.27 -0.87 11.90
C PHE A 95 -2.72 -2.27 11.42
N HIS A 96 -4.01 -2.40 11.12
CA HIS A 96 -4.57 -3.60 10.52
C HIS A 96 -3.85 -3.96 9.20
N PRO A 97 -3.66 -5.26 8.86
CA PRO A 97 -2.99 -5.70 7.63
C PRO A 97 -3.62 -5.09 6.38
N HIS A 98 -4.95 -5.00 6.36
CA HIS A 98 -5.72 -4.45 5.26
C HIS A 98 -6.09 -2.96 5.44
N TYR A 99 -5.33 -2.21 6.24
CA TYR A 99 -5.56 -0.77 6.37
C TYR A 99 -5.31 -0.05 5.04
N VAL A 100 -6.17 0.92 4.68
CA VAL A 100 -6.04 1.67 3.42
C VAL A 100 -4.76 2.50 3.43
N SER A 101 -3.90 2.24 2.45
CA SER A 101 -2.67 2.98 2.19
C SER A 101 -2.71 3.62 0.81
N LEU A 102 -1.83 4.60 0.60
CA LEU A 102 -1.54 5.13 -0.73
C LEU A 102 -0.07 4.81 -1.01
N ASP A 103 0.19 4.16 -2.13
CA ASP A 103 1.52 3.77 -2.58
C ASP A 103 1.85 4.44 -3.92
N HIS A 104 3.13 4.51 -4.25
CA HIS A 104 3.60 4.98 -5.55
C HIS A 104 3.49 3.88 -6.62
N LYS A 105 2.82 4.16 -7.75
CA LYS A 105 2.77 3.27 -8.92
C LYS A 105 4.19 2.99 -9.42
N LEU A 106 4.95 4.06 -9.66
CA LEU A 106 6.36 4.03 -10.01
C LEU A 106 7.23 4.25 -8.78
N ASN A 107 8.17 3.33 -8.55
CA ASN A 107 9.07 3.39 -7.42
C ASN A 107 9.91 4.67 -7.38
N LYS A 108 9.85 5.37 -6.24
CA LYS A 108 10.55 6.63 -5.97
C LYS A 108 12.09 6.56 -5.99
N ALA A 109 12.70 5.39 -5.74
CA ALA A 109 14.14 5.24 -5.81
C ALA A 109 14.64 5.25 -7.27
N ARG A 110 13.81 4.82 -8.23
CA ARG A 110 14.09 4.85 -9.67
C ARG A 110 13.52 6.08 -10.38
N PHE A 111 12.43 6.64 -9.84
CA PHE A 111 11.75 7.82 -10.37
C PHE A 111 11.60 8.90 -9.29
N PRO A 112 12.70 9.60 -8.91
CA PRO A 112 12.67 10.59 -7.82
C PRO A 112 11.74 11.77 -8.11
N ASP A 113 11.58 12.15 -9.38
CA ASP A 113 10.65 13.17 -9.86
C ASP A 113 9.18 12.81 -9.56
N LYS A 114 8.88 11.51 -9.44
CA LYS A 114 7.56 10.97 -9.13
C LYS A 114 7.27 10.82 -7.64
N MET A 115 8.20 11.23 -6.78
CA MET A 115 8.08 11.08 -5.34
C MET A 115 6.91 11.87 -4.75
N PHE A 116 6.68 13.09 -5.24
CA PHE A 116 5.61 13.97 -4.77
C PHE A 116 4.51 14.16 -5.81
N ASP A 117 4.56 13.40 -6.91
CA ASP A 117 3.55 13.40 -7.96
C ASP A 117 2.27 12.71 -7.44
N PRO A 118 1.16 13.45 -7.24
CA PRO A 118 -0.07 12.89 -6.73
C PRO A 118 -0.70 11.86 -7.69
N ASP A 119 -0.46 11.98 -9.00
CA ASP A 119 -0.97 11.05 -10.00
C ASP A 119 -0.18 9.74 -10.02
N ASN A 120 1.02 9.74 -9.43
CA ASN A 120 1.80 8.55 -9.14
C ASN A 120 1.26 7.80 -7.92
N LEU A 121 0.24 8.29 -7.20
CA LEU A 121 -0.36 7.57 -6.08
C LEU A 121 -1.45 6.61 -6.53
N GLN A 122 -1.49 5.46 -5.87
CA GLN A 122 -2.53 4.47 -6.00
C GLN A 122 -2.95 3.91 -4.65
N VAL A 123 -4.19 3.46 -4.58
CA VAL A 123 -4.77 2.92 -3.35
C VAL A 123 -4.56 1.42 -3.27
N MET A 124 -4.09 0.96 -2.12
CA MET A 124 -3.97 -0.47 -1.82
C MET A 124 -3.94 -0.71 -0.32
N CYS A 125 -4.13 -1.96 0.07
CA CYS A 125 -4.02 -2.34 1.47
C CYS A 125 -2.54 -2.38 1.90
N TRP A 126 -2.26 -2.04 3.15
CA TRP A 126 -0.90 -1.87 3.66
C TRP A 126 -0.06 -3.16 3.55
N LYS A 127 -0.64 -4.35 3.78
CA LYS A 127 0.03 -5.63 3.52
C LYS A 127 0.55 -5.72 2.08
N CYS A 128 -0.27 -5.42 1.09
CA CYS A 128 0.14 -5.46 -0.32
C CYS A 128 1.19 -4.39 -0.64
N ASN A 129 1.09 -3.21 -0.04
CA ASN A 129 2.08 -2.16 -0.17
C ASN A 129 3.47 -2.64 0.31
N ASN A 130 3.52 -3.25 1.49
CA ASN A 130 4.77 -3.81 2.03
C ASN A 130 5.31 -4.96 1.17
N LEU A 131 4.43 -5.82 0.63
CA LEU A 131 4.83 -6.90 -0.28
C LEU A 131 5.34 -6.40 -1.64
N LYS A 132 4.75 -5.31 -2.16
CA LYS A 132 5.19 -4.66 -3.40
C LYS A 132 6.60 -4.09 -3.24
N GLY A 133 6.85 -3.36 -2.15
CA GLY A 133 8.13 -2.69 -1.91
C GLY A 133 8.58 -1.87 -3.13
N ASP A 134 9.80 -2.15 -3.61
CA ASP A 134 10.39 -1.45 -4.77
C ASP A 134 10.14 -2.14 -6.14
N ASN A 135 9.28 -3.16 -6.18
CA ASN A 135 8.99 -3.92 -7.39
C ASN A 135 7.95 -3.21 -8.29
N ASN A 136 8.43 -2.55 -9.34
CA ASN A 136 7.57 -1.91 -10.34
C ASN A 136 6.75 -2.91 -11.19
N ALA A 137 7.15 -4.18 -11.24
CA ALA A 137 6.43 -5.22 -11.97
C ALA A 137 5.41 -5.98 -11.10
N TYR A 138 5.24 -5.58 -9.84
CA TYR A 138 4.43 -6.33 -8.87
C TYR A 138 2.99 -6.55 -9.36
N GLU A 139 2.35 -5.54 -9.94
CA GLU A 139 0.98 -5.66 -10.45
C GLU A 139 0.87 -6.57 -11.67
N LEU A 140 1.86 -6.51 -12.57
CA LEU A 140 1.93 -7.38 -13.74
C LEU A 140 2.10 -8.83 -13.32
N GLN A 141 3.00 -9.10 -12.36
CA GLN A 141 3.20 -10.43 -11.77
C GLN A 141 1.90 -10.93 -11.13
N HIS A 142 1.27 -10.12 -10.29
CA HIS A 142 0.05 -10.50 -9.59
C HIS A 142 -1.14 -10.73 -10.53
N THR A 143 -1.18 -10.02 -11.67
CA THR A 143 -2.18 -10.23 -12.72
C THR A 143 -1.91 -11.52 -13.48
N PHE A 144 -0.64 -11.79 -13.80
CA PHE A 144 -0.24 -13.03 -14.46
C PHE A 144 -0.59 -14.25 -13.58
N ASP A 145 -0.22 -14.22 -12.31
CA ASP A 145 -0.52 -15.28 -11.34
C ASP A 145 -2.04 -15.53 -11.24
N TYR A 146 -2.84 -14.46 -11.18
CA TYR A 146 -4.31 -14.58 -11.16
C TYR A 146 -4.87 -15.23 -12.43
N ILE A 147 -4.38 -14.85 -13.62
CA ILE A 147 -4.82 -15.43 -14.89
C ILE A 147 -4.43 -16.90 -14.98
N ASP A 148 -3.22 -17.24 -14.53
CA ASP A 148 -2.71 -18.60 -14.50
C ASP A 148 -3.51 -19.49 -13.53
N ASP A 149 -3.78 -19.01 -12.32
CA ASP A 149 -4.65 -19.69 -11.35
C ASP A 149 -6.06 -19.91 -11.91
N LEU A 150 -6.61 -18.90 -12.59
CA LEU A 150 -7.94 -18.98 -13.22
C LEU A 150 -7.95 -20.02 -14.35
N ALA A 151 -6.89 -20.08 -15.17
CA ALA A 151 -6.75 -21.07 -16.22
C ALA A 151 -6.62 -22.49 -15.63
N HIS A 152 -5.80 -22.66 -14.58
CA HIS A 152 -5.63 -23.93 -13.89
C HIS A 152 -6.94 -24.44 -13.26
N GLU A 153 -7.67 -23.59 -12.54
CA GLU A 153 -8.95 -24.00 -11.96
C GLU A 153 -10.03 -24.23 -13.03
N GLY A 154 -10.01 -23.46 -14.12
CA GLY A 154 -10.85 -23.70 -15.29
C GLY A 154 -10.60 -25.08 -15.90
N LEU A 155 -9.33 -25.42 -16.16
CA LEU A 155 -8.94 -26.73 -16.68
C LEU A 155 -9.34 -27.84 -15.70
N LYS A 156 -8.97 -27.75 -14.43
CA LYS A 156 -9.31 -28.76 -13.43
C LYS A 156 -10.82 -29.03 -13.32
N ARG A 157 -11.65 -27.98 -13.46
CA ARG A 157 -13.10 -28.08 -13.32
C ARG A 157 -13.82 -28.54 -14.57
N TYR A 158 -13.27 -28.26 -15.76
CA TYR A 158 -13.95 -28.48 -17.04
C TYR A 158 -13.16 -29.35 -18.03
N THR A 159 -12.05 -29.98 -17.61
CA THR A 159 -11.41 -31.03 -18.43
C THR A 159 -12.41 -32.17 -18.61
N PRO A 160 -12.79 -32.52 -19.86
CA PRO A 160 -13.65 -33.68 -20.11
C PRO A 160 -12.93 -34.95 -19.67
N LEU A 161 -13.66 -35.87 -19.02
CA LEU A 161 -13.21 -37.26 -18.81
C LEU A 161 -12.84 -37.93 -20.13
#